data_AF-A0A8C5VQ30-F1
#
_entry.id   AF-A0A8C5VQ30-F1
#
_cell.length_a   1.000
_cell.length_b   1.000
_cell.length_c   1.000
_cell.angle_alpha   90.00
_cell.angle_beta   90.00
_cell.angle_gamma   90.00
#
_symmetry.space_group_name_H-M   'P 1'
#
loop_
_entity.id
_entity.type
_entity.pdbx_description
1 polymer ?
#
loop_
_entity_poly.entity_id
_entity_poly.type
_entity_poly.pdbx_seq_one_letter_code
_entity_poly.pdbx_strand_id
1 'polypeptide(L)'
;MAFSDLTSRTVRLYDNWIKDADPRVEDWLLMSSPLPQTIILGLYVYFVTSLGPKLMENRKPFELKRAMITYNFFIVLFSVYMCYELPSCFFFSGIPYFFSHSGFLILFFFFISL
;
A
#
# COMPACT_ATOMS: atom_id res chain seq x y z
N MET A 1 11.46 26.92 -24.69
CA MET A 1 10.20 27.61 -24.34
C MET A 1 9.07 26.64 -24.00
N ALA A 2 8.79 25.61 -24.81
CA ALA A 2 7.70 24.66 -24.51
C ALA A 2 7.89 23.83 -23.22
N PHE A 3 9.14 23.43 -22.91
CA PHE A 3 9.44 22.62 -21.72
C PHE A 3 9.27 23.39 -20.39
N SER A 4 9.66 24.67 -20.36
CA SER A 4 9.46 25.55 -19.19
C SER A 4 7.98 25.82 -18.93
N ASP A 5 7.18 25.93 -19.98
CA ASP A 5 5.71 26.06 -19.89
C ASP A 5 5.04 24.79 -19.37
N LEU A 6 5.52 23.62 -19.78
CA LEU A 6 4.99 22.35 -19.28
C LEU A 6 5.30 22.18 -17.79
N THR A 7 6.52 22.53 -17.38
CA THR A 7 6.96 22.44 -15.99
C THR A 7 6.11 23.34 -15.09
N SER A 8 5.89 24.60 -15.48
CA SER A 8 5.08 25.54 -14.69
C SER A 8 3.60 25.15 -14.62
N ARG A 9 3.04 24.57 -15.69
CA ARG A 9 1.69 23.98 -15.68
C ARG A 9 1.59 22.80 -14.72
N THR A 10 2.58 21.92 -14.73
CA THR A 10 2.61 20.72 -13.88
C THR A 10 2.75 21.08 -12.41
N VAL A 11 3.64 22.02 -12.08
CA VAL A 11 3.81 22.54 -10.70
C VAL A 11 2.51 23.15 -10.19
N ARG A 12 1.84 24.00 -10.99
CA ARG A 12 0.54 24.56 -10.59
C ARG A 12 -0.56 23.53 -10.37
N LEU A 13 -0.58 22.46 -11.17
CA LEU A 13 -1.56 21.38 -10.99
C LEU A 13 -1.27 20.60 -9.70
N TYR A 14 -0.01 20.31 -9.42
CA TYR A 14 0.43 19.67 -8.18
C TYR A 14 0.08 20.51 -6.95
N ASP A 15 0.42 21.81 -6.98
CA ASP A 15 0.15 22.74 -5.89
C ASP A 15 -1.35 22.90 -5.64
N ASN A 16 -2.19 22.81 -6.68
CA ASN A 16 -3.63 22.85 -6.51
C ASN A 16 -4.19 21.56 -5.92
N TRP A 17 -3.61 20.41 -6.25
CA TRP A 17 -4.06 19.11 -5.74
C TRP A 17 -3.68 18.90 -4.27
N ILE A 18 -2.47 19.32 -3.87
CA ILE A 18 -1.99 19.11 -2.51
C ILE A 18 -2.63 20.04 -1.46
N LYS A 19 -3.28 21.13 -1.89
CA LYS A 19 -4.02 22.04 -1.00
C LYS A 19 -5.17 21.35 -0.26
N ASP A 20 -5.76 20.33 -0.87
CA ASP A 20 -6.88 19.57 -0.29
C ASP A 20 -6.41 18.35 0.53
N ALA A 21 -5.09 18.18 0.72
CA ALA A 21 -4.54 17.09 1.51
C ALA A 21 -4.80 17.30 3.02
N ASP A 22 -5.01 16.19 3.75
CA ASP A 22 -5.22 16.24 5.20
C ASP A 22 -3.87 16.53 5.91
N PRO A 23 -3.74 17.65 6.64
CA PRO A 23 -2.48 18.02 7.30
C PRO A 23 -2.12 17.07 8.45
N ARG A 24 -3.05 16.25 8.97
CA ARG A 24 -2.80 15.34 10.10
C ARG A 24 -1.89 14.16 9.75
N VAL A 25 -1.75 13.87 8.46
CA VAL A 25 -0.96 12.73 7.95
C VAL A 25 0.30 13.18 7.22
N GLU A 26 0.61 14.47 7.21
CA GLU A 26 1.74 15.04 6.46
C GLU A 26 3.10 14.49 6.93
N ASP A 27 3.26 14.31 8.24
CA ASP A 27 4.48 13.77 8.86
C ASP A 27 4.60 12.23 8.76
N TRP A 28 3.62 11.56 8.16
CA TRP A 28 3.66 10.10 8.05
C TRP A 28 4.65 9.66 6.98
N LEU A 29 5.29 8.51 7.23
CA LEU A 29 6.22 7.92 6.29
C LEU A 29 5.54 7.71 4.92
N LEU A 30 6.20 8.19 3.87
CA LEU A 30 5.76 8.15 2.46
C LEU A 30 4.55 9.05 2.10
N MET A 31 4.07 9.90 3.00
CA MET A 31 2.90 10.76 2.74
C MET A 31 3.24 12.16 2.22
N SER A 32 4.52 12.58 2.26
CA SER A 32 4.96 13.92 1.83
C SER A 32 4.79 14.17 0.33
N SER A 33 4.82 13.12 -0.49
CA SER A 33 4.63 13.21 -1.94
C SER A 33 4.26 11.83 -2.50
N PRO A 34 3.53 11.75 -3.62
CA PRO A 34 3.30 10.47 -4.31
C PRO A 34 4.54 9.95 -5.07
N LEU A 35 5.64 10.72 -5.12
CA LEU A 35 6.84 10.32 -5.86
C LEU A 35 7.63 9.17 -5.18
N PRO A 36 7.93 9.21 -3.87
CA PRO A 36 8.65 8.12 -3.19
C PRO A 36 7.96 6.76 -3.33
N GLN A 37 6.64 6.69 -3.17
CA GLN A 37 5.90 5.44 -3.37
C GLN A 37 6.02 4.92 -4.81
N THR A 38 5.96 5.80 -5.81
CA THR A 38 6.03 5.43 -7.23
C THR A 38 7.41 4.86 -7.58
N ILE A 39 8.47 5.44 -7.02
CA ILE A 39 9.84 4.95 -7.19
C ILE A 39 9.98 3.54 -6.60
N ILE A 40 9.50 3.33 -5.37
CA ILE A 40 9.57 2.02 -4.69
C ILE A 40 8.82 0.96 -5.51
N LEU A 41 7.60 1.27 -5.97
CA LEU A 41 6.80 0.36 -6.80
C LEU A 41 7.46 0.07 -8.15
N GLY A 42 8.00 1.10 -8.81
CA GLY A 42 8.73 0.93 -10.08
C GLY A 42 9.95 0.02 -9.92
N LEU A 43 10.72 0.21 -8.85
CA LEU A 43 11.85 -0.65 -8.51
C LEU A 43 11.40 -2.08 -8.20
N TYR A 44 10.30 -2.25 -7.46
CA TYR A 44 9.72 -3.56 -7.16
C TYR A 44 9.34 -4.31 -8.43
N VAL A 45 8.59 -3.67 -9.34
CA VAL A 45 8.18 -4.28 -10.62
C VAL A 45 9.40 -4.63 -11.46
N TYR A 46 10.36 -3.72 -11.59
CA TYR A 46 11.61 -3.99 -12.30
C TYR A 46 12.37 -5.20 -11.73
N PHE A 47 12.48 -5.26 -10.40
CA PHE A 47 13.14 -6.35 -9.71
C PHE A 47 12.43 -7.68 -9.91
N VAL A 48 11.11 -7.74 -9.76
CA VAL A 48 10.33 -8.98 -9.88
C VAL A 48 10.22 -9.47 -11.32
N THR A 49 10.05 -8.58 -12.30
CA THR A 49 9.81 -8.98 -13.69
C THR A 49 11.10 -9.26 -14.46
N SER A 50 12.18 -8.52 -14.21
CA SER A 50 13.40 -8.62 -15.02
C SER A 50 14.57 -9.22 -14.24
N LEU A 51 14.87 -8.66 -13.07
CA LEU A 51 16.09 -9.02 -12.34
C LEU A 51 15.96 -10.38 -11.62
N GLY A 52 14.79 -10.65 -11.04
CA GLY A 52 14.48 -11.88 -10.31
C GLY A 52 14.59 -13.13 -11.18
N PRO A 53 13.86 -13.23 -12.31
CA PRO A 53 13.91 -14.41 -13.19
C PRO A 53 15.31 -14.67 -13.73
N LYS A 54 16.02 -13.60 -14.11
CA LYS A 54 17.39 -13.68 -14.66
C LYS A 54 18.41 -14.18 -13.63
N LEU A 55 18.23 -13.83 -12.36
CA LEU A 55 19.08 -14.34 -11.26
C LEU A 55 18.75 -15.79 -10.89
N MET A 56 17.49 -16.20 -11.08
CA MET A 56 16.99 -17.54 -10.76
C MET A 56 17.19 -18.58 -11.88
N GLU A 57 17.52 -18.14 -13.10
CA GLU A 57 17.70 -19.01 -14.27
C GLU A 57 18.75 -20.11 -14.07
N ASN A 58 19.82 -19.83 -13.33
CA ASN A 58 20.94 -20.76 -13.09
C ASN A 58 21.00 -21.29 -11.64
N ARG A 59 19.92 -21.12 -10.87
CA ARG A 59 19.88 -21.48 -9.44
C ARG A 59 18.68 -22.36 -9.13
N LYS A 60 18.88 -23.39 -8.29
CA LYS A 60 17.79 -24.21 -7.76
C LYS A 60 16.83 -23.34 -6.93
N PRO A 61 15.52 -23.64 -6.94
CA PRO A 61 14.54 -22.88 -6.17
C PRO A 61 14.89 -22.89 -4.68
N PHE A 62 14.80 -21.73 -4.04
CA PHE A 62 15.07 -21.59 -2.60
C PHE A 62 13.95 -22.25 -1.78
N GLU A 63 14.32 -23.13 -0.84
CA GLU A 63 13.37 -23.67 0.13
C GLU A 63 13.08 -22.65 1.23
N LEU A 64 12.19 -21.70 0.94
CA LEU A 64 11.80 -20.62 1.86
C LEU A 64 10.62 -21.01 2.77
N LYS A 65 10.39 -22.31 3.00
CA LYS A 65 9.22 -22.82 3.72
C LYS A 65 9.03 -22.17 5.10
N ARG A 66 10.11 -22.03 5.88
CA ARG A 66 10.05 -21.37 7.20
C ARG A 66 9.73 -19.88 7.09
N ALA A 67 10.35 -19.18 6.14
CA ALA A 67 10.09 -17.75 5.91
C ALA A 67 8.63 -17.50 5.48
N MET A 68 8.08 -18.36 4.62
CA MET A 68 6.69 -18.29 4.17
C MET A 68 5.69 -18.52 5.31
N ILE A 69 5.94 -19.52 6.18
CA ILE A 69 5.10 -19.77 7.35
C ILE A 69 5.11 -18.56 8.29
N THR A 70 6.29 -18.02 8.58
CA THR A 70 6.44 -16.84 9.45
C THR A 70 5.76 -15.61 8.86
N TYR A 71 5.91 -15.37 7.56
CA TYR A 71 5.26 -14.26 6.86
C TYR A 71 3.74 -14.34 6.94
N ASN A 72 3.16 -15.51 6.62
CA ASN A 72 1.71 -15.72 6.68
C ASN A 72 1.18 -15.52 8.11
N PHE A 73 1.93 -15.98 9.12
CA PHE A 73 1.56 -15.77 10.52
C PHE A 73 1.52 -14.28 10.90
N PHE A 74 2.52 -13.49 10.49
CA PHE A 74 2.52 -12.05 10.73
C PHE A 74 1.38 -11.33 10.02
N ILE A 75 1.05 -11.70 8.79
CA ILE A 75 -0.07 -11.09 8.06
C ILE A 75 -1.40 -11.38 8.73
N VAL A 76 -1.62 -12.61 9.21
CA VAL A 76 -2.85 -12.96 9.95
C VAL A 76 -2.95 -12.14 11.23
N LEU A 77 -1.87 -12.04 12.01
CA LEU A 77 -1.85 -11.20 13.22
C LEU A 77 -2.13 -9.72 12.92
N PHE A 78 -1.49 -9.17 11.88
CA PHE A 78 -1.72 -7.79 11.46
C PHE A 78 -3.15 -7.55 10.98
N SER A 79 -3.73 -8.52 10.26
CA SER A 79 -5.13 -8.46 9.81
C SER A 79 -6.10 -8.47 10.99
N VAL A 80 -5.85 -9.30 12.00
CA VAL A 80 -6.64 -9.33 13.25
C VAL A 80 -6.52 -8.01 14.00
N TYR A 81 -5.32 -7.43 14.07
CA TYR A 81 -5.11 -6.12 14.70
C TYR A 81 -5.90 -5.00 14.00
N MET A 82 -5.80 -4.90 12.66
CA MET A 82 -6.57 -3.92 11.88
C MET A 82 -8.07 -4.13 12.03
N CYS A 83 -8.52 -5.39 12.07
CA CYS A 83 -9.90 -5.76 12.34
C CYS A 83 -10.40 -5.30 13.72
N TYR A 84 -9.54 -5.19 14.73
CA TYR A 84 -9.92 -4.71 16.05
C TYR A 84 -10.02 -3.18 16.12
N GLU A 85 -9.08 -2.46 15.51
CA GLU A 85 -8.99 -0.98 15.59
C GLU A 85 -9.99 -0.27 14.67
N LEU A 86 -10.23 -0.79 13.45
CA LEU A 86 -11.08 -0.12 12.45
C LEU A 86 -12.56 0.05 12.88
N PRO A 87 -13.23 -0.95 13.49
CA PRO A 87 -14.60 -0.79 13.97
C PRO A 87 -14.74 0.28 15.04
N SER A 88 -13.74 0.45 15.92
CA SER A 88 -13.73 1.47 16.96
C SER A 88 -13.71 2.89 16.38
N CYS A 89 -12.90 3.11 15.34
CA CYS A 89 -12.86 4.37 14.59
C CYS A 89 -14.17 4.62 13.80
N PHE A 90 -14.73 3.58 13.19
CA PHE A 90 -15.97 3.67 12.40
C PHE A 90 -17.21 3.91 13.27
N PHE A 91 -17.32 3.24 14.40
CA PHE A 91 -18.41 3.40 15.36
C PHE A 91 -18.47 4.83 15.92
N PHE A 92 -17.31 5.44 16.18
CA PHE A 92 -17.21 6.84 16.61
C PHE A 92 -17.60 7.85 15.50
N SER A 93 -17.50 7.45 14.23
CA SER A 93 -17.83 8.30 13.06
C SER A 93 -19.32 8.36 12.72
N GLY A 94 -20.19 7.68 13.49
CA GLY A 94 -21.65 7.82 13.39
C GLY A 94 -22.30 7.17 12.17
N ILE A 95 -21.58 6.38 11.37
CA ILE A 95 -22.16 5.63 10.25
C ILE A 95 -22.84 4.36 10.81
N PRO A 96 -24.18 4.24 10.74
CA PRO A 96 -24.87 3.10 11.29
C PRO A 96 -24.82 1.91 10.31
N TYR A 97 -24.06 0.88 10.68
CA TYR A 97 -24.34 -0.54 10.38
C TYR A 97 -24.30 -1.08 8.94
N PHE A 98 -23.99 -0.31 7.89
CA PHE A 98 -24.03 -0.85 6.52
C PHE A 98 -22.94 -1.89 6.18
N PHE A 99 -21.99 -2.17 7.08
CA PHE A 99 -20.88 -3.10 6.84
C PHE A 99 -20.62 -4.09 8.00
N SER A 100 -21.62 -4.35 8.85
CA SER A 100 -21.40 -5.05 10.12
C SER A 100 -21.21 -6.58 10.03
N HIS A 101 -21.30 -7.19 8.84
CA HIS A 101 -21.04 -8.63 8.70
C HIS A 101 -20.32 -9.01 7.39
N SER A 102 -20.77 -8.48 6.26
CA SER A 102 -20.22 -8.84 4.93
C SER A 102 -18.83 -8.24 4.67
N GLY A 103 -18.57 -7.05 5.19
CA GLY A 103 -17.34 -6.31 4.92
C GLY A 103 -16.09 -6.75 5.66
N PHE A 104 -16.27 -7.08 6.92
CA PHE A 104 -15.24 -7.63 7.79
C PHE A 104 -14.79 -9.00 7.29
N LEU A 105 -15.73 -9.83 6.84
CA LEU A 105 -15.43 -11.10 6.19
C LEU A 105 -14.70 -10.90 4.86
N ILE A 106 -15.08 -9.93 4.03
CA ILE A 106 -14.40 -9.66 2.76
C ILE A 106 -12.94 -9.25 2.95
N LEU A 107 -12.62 -8.39 3.92
CA LEU A 107 -11.22 -8.04 4.24
C LEU A 107 -10.45 -9.26 4.79
N PHE A 108 -11.08 -10.04 5.66
CA PHE A 108 -10.47 -11.24 6.23
C PHE A 108 -10.19 -12.32 5.17
N PHE A 109 -11.12 -12.52 4.22
CA PHE A 109 -10.95 -13.47 3.11
C PHE A 109 -9.97 -12.99 2.04
N PHE A 110 -9.91 -11.68 1.77
CA PHE A 110 -9.02 -11.12 0.74
C PHE A 110 -7.54 -11.14 1.18
N PHE A 111 -7.25 -11.00 2.48
CA PHE A 111 -5.88 -11.06 3.00
C PHE A 111 -5.37 -12.48 3.31
N ILE A 112 -6.26 -13.46 3.53
CA ILE A 112 -5.86 -14.86 3.80
C ILE A 112 -5.69 -15.68 2.50
N SER A 113 -6.27 -15.23 1.39
CA SER A 113 -6.27 -15.98 0.12
C SER A 113 -5.21 -15.55 -0.90
N LEU A 114 -4.34 -14.58 -0.59
CA LEU A 114 -3.22 -14.14 -1.44
C LEU A 114 -1.88 -14.70 -0.96
#